data_AF-A0A1F1C6U7-F1
#
_entry.id   AF-A0A1F1C6U7-F1
#
_cell.length_a   1.000
_cell.length_b   1.000
_cell.length_c   1.000
_cell.angle_alpha   90.00
_cell.angle_beta   90.00
_cell.angle_gamma   90.00
#
_symmetry.space_group_name_H-M   'P 1'
#
loop_
_entity.id
_entity.type
_entity.pdbx_description
1 polymer ?
#
loop_
_entity_poly.entity_id
_entity_poly.type
_entity_poly.pdbx_seq_one_letter_code
_entity_poly.pdbx_strand_id
1 'polypeptide(L)'
;METTPFVSIICTVFNKEPWLKKTIDSFLAQQTEFSYEIILVDDASSDGSRSIIQDYQANYPDLIRAFYQDENQGISKTWVSICREARGQYIARCDGDDFWLDPLKLQKQVDLLESKPDCKWSNTDFDIYDEKGTLVSKAGFANHTIPLADTYEKMLATRGFTMASTWLVDRDLMLEVNQELDLTTSDDTFNLQLELFQRTSLAYLDEATVAYTINQGSDSRPTDFRKLERRFHKLLQTQLEYLDKYPNADFKEMTKILLDRNNTYEIRLSKPMDSLSHIGMESVTIYFGDEDNTYSEDRTMTTLLKKEDSFSIEIPKGTSVIRVDLSESPSYYSDVELRDSNGNVCSPVYSNGIVTDNLFLFSEPDPQLIYEVEEEGVYQLSYRMISIDNPSAPDYIGKVFAAEMLDCQNSLKNLEAELQATKEAYNTVIHSRRWTIPTKILKFLRIRK
;
A
#
# COMPACT_ATOMS: atom_id res chain seq x y z
N MET A 1 3.13 43.80 30.14
CA MET A 1 4.06 43.83 28.99
C MET A 1 3.81 42.54 28.26
N GLU A 2 3.44 42.57 26.97
CA GLU A 2 3.45 41.34 26.17
C GLU A 2 4.87 40.80 26.21
N THR A 3 5.06 39.62 26.82
CA THR A 3 6.33 38.90 26.75
C THR A 3 6.46 38.38 25.33
N THR A 4 7.49 38.82 24.62
CA THR A 4 7.81 38.29 23.29
C THR A 4 8.01 36.77 23.41
N PRO A 5 7.26 35.93 22.67
CA PRO A 5 7.48 34.50 22.70
C PRO A 5 8.88 34.19 22.16
N PHE A 6 9.47 33.08 22.60
CA PHE A 6 10.76 32.61 22.11
C PHE A 6 10.57 31.64 20.92
N VAL A 7 9.49 30.87 20.92
CA VAL A 7 9.11 29.97 19.83
C VAL A 7 7.71 30.33 19.33
N SER A 8 7.53 30.39 18.01
CA SER A 8 6.22 30.43 17.36
C SER A 8 5.92 29.09 16.73
N ILE A 9 4.92 28.37 17.23
CA ILE A 9 4.38 27.18 16.58
C ILE A 9 3.48 27.65 15.43
N ILE A 10 3.72 27.18 14.21
CA ILE A 10 2.87 27.49 13.06
C ILE A 10 2.22 26.19 12.58
N CYS A 11 0.89 26.20 12.58
CA CYS A 11 0.07 25.12 12.07
C CYS A 11 -0.82 25.59 10.92
N THR A 12 -0.61 25.00 9.75
CA THR A 12 -1.40 25.27 8.55
C THR A 12 -2.51 24.22 8.41
N VAL A 13 -3.72 24.70 8.11
CA VAL A 13 -4.94 23.89 8.16
C VAL A 13 -5.75 24.08 6.89
N PHE A 14 -6.02 22.98 6.19
CA PHE A 14 -7.03 22.91 5.15
C PHE A 14 -7.74 21.55 5.24
N ASN A 15 -9.00 21.57 5.64
CA ASN A 15 -9.85 20.39 5.82
C ASN A 15 -9.22 19.30 6.71
N LYS A 16 -8.88 19.64 7.96
CA LYS A 16 -8.21 18.75 8.92
C LYS A 16 -9.06 18.46 10.17
N GLU A 17 -10.38 18.64 10.09
CA GLU A 17 -11.29 18.48 11.23
C GLU A 17 -11.06 17.20 12.07
N PRO A 18 -10.81 16.01 11.48
CA PRO A 18 -10.64 14.78 12.26
C PRO A 18 -9.44 14.78 13.22
N TRP A 19 -8.40 15.55 12.91
CA TRP A 19 -7.10 15.51 13.60
C TRP A 19 -6.84 16.75 14.44
N LEU A 20 -7.39 17.89 14.00
CA LEU A 20 -6.97 19.21 14.44
C LEU A 20 -7.04 19.43 15.96
N LYS A 21 -8.05 18.86 16.64
CA LYS A 21 -8.14 18.95 18.11
C LYS A 21 -6.93 18.30 18.77
N LYS A 22 -6.58 17.09 18.34
CA LYS A 22 -5.43 16.33 18.86
C LYS A 22 -4.11 17.06 18.56
N THR A 23 -4.00 17.65 17.38
CA THR A 23 -2.88 18.50 16.98
C THR A 23 -2.72 19.69 17.93
N ILE A 24 -3.77 20.50 18.13
CA ILE A 24 -3.71 21.69 19.00
C ILE A 24 -3.47 21.30 20.45
N ASP A 25 -4.13 20.25 20.97
CA ASP A 25 -3.92 19.74 22.32
C ASP A 25 -2.46 19.35 22.56
N SER A 26 -1.77 18.81 21.55
CA SER A 26 -0.35 18.46 21.64
C SER A 26 0.58 19.67 21.74
N PHE A 27 0.20 20.82 21.16
CA PHE A 27 0.93 22.08 21.31
C PHE A 27 0.72 22.69 22.70
N LEU A 28 -0.52 22.59 23.22
CA LEU A 28 -0.87 23.05 24.57
C LEU A 28 -0.18 22.21 25.66
N ALA A 29 0.15 20.95 25.36
CA ALA A 29 0.84 20.05 26.30
C ALA A 29 2.34 20.32 26.43
N GLN A 30 2.93 21.23 25.64
CA GLN A 30 4.36 21.50 25.68
C GLN A 30 4.80 22.14 27.00
N GLN A 31 5.94 21.69 27.49
CA GLN A 31 6.57 22.15 28.73
C GLN A 31 7.94 22.74 28.39
N THR A 32 8.10 24.02 28.63
CA THR A 32 9.28 24.81 28.25
C THR A 32 9.65 25.79 29.35
N GLU A 33 10.94 26.14 29.44
CA GLU A 33 11.43 27.21 30.32
C GLU A 33 11.24 28.61 29.71
N PHE A 34 10.88 28.67 28.43
CA PHE A 34 10.61 29.90 27.67
C PHE A 34 9.12 29.98 27.27
N SER A 35 8.64 31.19 27.00
CA SER A 35 7.29 31.41 26.44
C SER A 35 7.24 31.02 24.96
N TYR A 36 6.09 30.53 24.50
CA TYR A 36 5.82 30.28 23.10
C TYR A 36 4.44 30.82 22.71
N GLU A 37 4.18 30.93 21.41
CA GLU A 37 2.84 31.22 20.86
C GLU A 37 2.43 30.12 19.88
N ILE A 38 1.13 30.00 19.64
CA ILE A 38 0.54 29.09 18.66
C ILE A 38 -0.15 29.92 17.60
N ILE A 39 0.28 29.77 16.35
CA ILE A 39 -0.30 30.40 15.19
C ILE A 39 -1.05 29.34 14.39
N LEU A 40 -2.37 29.47 14.31
CA LEU A 40 -3.23 28.59 13.53
C LEU A 40 -3.69 29.34 12.28
N VAL A 41 -3.46 28.80 11.09
CA VAL A 41 -3.95 29.40 9.83
C VAL A 41 -4.89 28.44 9.11
N ASP A 42 -6.14 28.87 8.95
CA ASP A 42 -7.14 28.19 8.16
C ASP A 42 -7.12 28.70 6.71
N ASP A 43 -6.70 27.85 5.78
CA ASP A 43 -6.61 28.15 4.35
C ASP A 43 -7.94 27.90 3.62
N ALA A 44 -9.01 28.51 4.16
CA ALA A 44 -10.38 28.40 3.69
C ALA A 44 -10.96 26.96 3.71
N SER A 45 -10.87 26.28 4.87
CA SER A 45 -11.49 24.97 5.03
C SER A 45 -13.01 25.03 4.84
N SER A 46 -13.56 23.95 4.27
CA SER A 46 -14.99 23.74 4.07
C SER A 46 -15.60 22.75 5.07
N ASP A 47 -14.78 22.17 5.95
CA ASP A 47 -15.20 21.29 7.05
C ASP A 47 -15.27 22.05 8.39
N GLY A 48 -15.36 21.33 9.52
CA GLY A 48 -15.41 21.92 10.86
C GLY A 48 -14.11 22.55 11.37
N SER A 49 -13.01 22.53 10.61
CA SER A 49 -11.69 23.02 11.06
C SER A 49 -11.72 24.46 11.55
N ARG A 50 -12.40 25.36 10.83
CA ARG A 50 -12.50 26.78 11.21
C ARG A 50 -13.18 26.96 12.57
N SER A 51 -14.25 26.21 12.84
CA SER A 51 -14.95 26.27 14.13
C SER A 51 -14.05 25.79 15.27
N ILE A 52 -13.30 24.71 15.05
CA ILE A 52 -12.36 24.19 16.03
C ILE A 52 -11.32 25.27 16.37
N ILE A 53 -10.71 25.90 15.37
CA ILE A 53 -9.70 26.96 15.58
C ILE A 53 -10.29 28.12 16.40
N GLN A 54 -11.52 28.56 16.08
CA GLN A 54 -12.22 29.63 16.79
C GLN A 54 -12.46 29.28 18.26
N ASP A 55 -12.89 28.04 18.55
CA ASP A 55 -13.12 27.57 19.91
C ASP A 55 -11.83 27.56 20.73
N TYR A 56 -10.73 27.06 20.17
CA TYR A 56 -9.42 27.06 20.85
C TYR A 56 -8.88 28.48 21.06
N GLN A 57 -8.99 29.35 20.05
CA GLN A 57 -8.59 30.75 20.17
C GLN A 57 -9.37 31.47 21.28
N ALA A 58 -10.68 31.23 21.40
CA ALA A 58 -11.51 31.84 22.44
C ALA A 58 -11.14 31.36 23.84
N ASN A 59 -10.72 30.10 23.98
CA ASN A 59 -10.30 29.50 25.26
C ASN A 59 -8.86 29.88 25.66
N TYR A 60 -7.99 30.17 24.70
CA TYR A 60 -6.57 30.47 24.93
C TYR A 60 -6.12 31.77 24.19
N PRO A 61 -6.78 32.92 24.41
CA PRO A 61 -6.57 34.13 23.60
C PRO A 61 -5.18 34.76 23.75
N ASP A 62 -4.48 34.49 24.87
CA ASP A 62 -3.14 34.99 25.13
C ASP A 62 -2.03 34.10 24.52
N LEU A 63 -2.37 32.87 24.11
CA LEU A 63 -1.44 31.88 23.59
C LEU A 63 -1.68 31.57 22.10
N ILE A 64 -2.93 31.60 21.65
CA ILE A 64 -3.34 31.22 20.29
C ILE A 64 -3.74 32.46 19.48
N ARG A 65 -3.09 32.63 18.33
CA ARG A 65 -3.44 33.59 17.28
C ARG A 65 -3.93 32.84 16.06
N ALA A 66 -5.15 33.12 15.62
CA ALA A 66 -5.71 32.49 14.43
C ALA A 66 -5.79 33.46 13.24
N PHE A 67 -5.57 32.92 12.05
CA PHE A 67 -5.68 33.61 10.76
C PHE A 67 -6.58 32.81 9.85
N TYR A 68 -7.42 33.50 9.08
CA TYR A 68 -8.43 32.86 8.22
C TYR A 68 -8.32 33.44 6.82
N GLN A 69 -8.13 32.58 5.83
CA GLN A 69 -8.20 32.96 4.42
C GLN A 69 -9.63 32.85 3.90
N ASP A 70 -9.99 33.73 2.98
CA ASP A 70 -11.31 33.70 2.31
C ASP A 70 -11.36 32.67 1.18
N GLU A 71 -10.21 32.36 0.58
CA GLU A 71 -10.06 31.37 -0.48
C GLU A 71 -8.79 30.53 -0.24
N ASN A 72 -8.78 29.28 -0.69
CA ASN A 72 -7.63 28.40 -0.55
C ASN A 72 -6.48 28.90 -1.44
N GLN A 73 -5.39 29.35 -0.82
CA GLN A 73 -4.20 29.87 -1.48
C GLN A 73 -3.18 28.77 -1.82
N GLY A 74 -3.28 27.62 -1.16
CA GLY A 74 -2.34 26.52 -1.23
C GLY A 74 -1.17 26.70 -0.26
N ILE A 75 -0.56 25.56 0.12
CA ILE A 75 0.41 25.49 1.21
C ILE A 75 1.59 26.47 1.06
N SER A 76 2.19 26.61 -0.12
CA SER A 76 3.38 27.47 -0.32
C SER A 76 3.09 28.94 -0.02
N LYS A 77 1.96 29.47 -0.52
CA LYS A 77 1.58 30.87 -0.30
C LYS A 77 1.17 31.10 1.15
N THR A 78 0.39 30.17 1.69
CA THR A 78 -0.07 30.21 3.08
C THR A 78 1.14 30.21 4.02
N TRP A 79 2.09 29.30 3.85
CA TRP A 79 3.33 29.19 4.62
C TRP A 79 4.18 30.46 4.60
N VAL A 80 4.46 31.01 3.41
CA VAL A 80 5.26 32.23 3.27
C VAL A 80 4.60 33.43 3.92
N SER A 81 3.28 33.56 3.80
CA SER A 81 2.55 34.67 4.43
C SER A 81 2.55 34.57 5.95
N ILE A 82 2.26 33.38 6.50
CA ILE A 82 2.06 33.20 7.93
C ILE A 82 3.36 33.23 8.72
N CYS A 83 4.50 32.82 8.12
CA CYS A 83 5.80 32.93 8.80
C CYS A 83 6.18 34.37 9.17
N ARG A 84 5.65 35.38 8.46
CA ARG A 84 5.89 36.80 8.78
C ARG A 84 5.22 37.22 10.09
N GLU A 85 4.16 36.52 10.49
CA GLU A 85 3.38 36.79 11.70
C GLU A 85 4.01 36.20 12.95
N ALA A 86 4.99 35.30 12.80
CA ALA A 86 5.77 34.73 13.90
C ALA A 86 6.52 35.83 14.67
N ARG A 87 6.42 35.83 15.99
CA ARG A 87 7.12 36.75 16.90
C ARG A 87 8.31 36.10 17.60
N GLY A 88 8.40 34.77 17.58
CA GLY A 88 9.45 33.98 18.20
C GLY A 88 10.80 34.08 17.49
N GLN A 89 11.89 33.81 18.23
CA GLN A 89 13.21 33.58 17.64
C GLN A 89 13.21 32.34 16.75
N TYR A 90 12.46 31.31 17.12
CA TYR A 90 12.31 30.07 16.37
C TYR A 90 10.89 29.88 15.84
N ILE A 91 10.77 29.24 14.68
CA ILE A 91 9.52 28.74 14.12
C ILE A 91 9.52 27.21 14.25
N ALA A 92 8.50 26.67 14.92
CA ALA A 92 8.21 25.25 14.93
C ALA A 92 7.08 24.96 13.93
N ARG A 93 7.33 24.12 12.92
CA ARG A 93 6.31 23.75 11.92
C ARG A 93 5.56 22.50 12.38
N CYS A 94 4.25 22.46 12.21
CA CYS A 94 3.46 21.23 12.33
C CYS A 94 2.20 21.31 11.47
N ASP A 95 1.99 20.34 10.58
CA ASP A 95 0.79 20.31 9.74
C ASP A 95 -0.44 19.87 10.55
N GLY A 96 -1.64 20.30 10.14
CA GLY A 96 -2.89 20.14 10.90
C GLY A 96 -3.42 18.72 11.07
N ASP A 97 -2.78 17.72 10.47
CA ASP A 97 -3.04 16.28 10.65
C ASP A 97 -1.95 15.52 11.42
N ASP A 98 -0.87 16.19 11.83
CA ASP A 98 0.16 15.62 12.69
C ASP A 98 -0.01 16.09 14.13
N PHE A 99 0.54 15.35 15.10
CA PHE A 99 0.49 15.76 16.52
C PHE A 99 1.77 15.39 17.24
N TRP A 100 2.14 16.17 18.25
CA TRP A 100 3.35 15.94 19.03
C TRP A 100 3.11 14.89 20.12
N LEU A 101 4.06 13.97 20.25
CA LEU A 101 4.04 12.86 21.21
C LEU A 101 4.75 13.23 22.52
N ASP A 102 5.79 14.04 22.42
CA ASP A 102 6.65 14.41 23.53
C ASP A 102 6.31 15.83 24.04
N PRO A 103 5.86 15.99 25.31
CA PRO A 103 5.62 17.31 25.89
C PRO A 103 6.91 18.15 26.05
N LEU A 104 8.10 17.56 25.94
CA LEU A 104 9.38 18.26 26.01
C LEU A 104 10.00 18.53 24.63
N LYS A 105 9.31 18.25 23.53
CA LYS A 105 9.81 18.41 22.16
C LYS A 105 10.45 19.78 21.94
N LEU A 106 9.72 20.86 22.25
CA LEU A 106 10.22 22.22 22.04
C LEU A 106 11.46 22.52 22.87
N GLN A 107 11.46 22.13 24.15
CA GLN A 107 12.61 22.33 25.04
C GLN A 107 13.85 21.63 24.48
N LYS A 108 13.73 20.34 24.14
CA LYS A 108 14.81 19.53 23.59
C LYS A 108 15.38 20.10 22.29
N GLN A 109 14.53 20.57 21.38
CA GLN A 109 15.00 21.12 20.11
C GLN A 109 15.66 22.50 20.27
N VAL A 110 15.15 23.34 21.17
CA VAL A 110 15.81 24.61 21.50
C VAL A 110 17.17 24.34 22.13
N ASP A 111 17.25 23.47 23.14
CA ASP A 111 18.51 23.11 23.79
C ASP A 111 19.53 22.56 22.76
N LEU A 112 19.05 21.74 21.82
CA LEU A 112 19.88 21.20 20.74
C LEU A 112 20.46 22.30 19.85
N LEU A 113 19.64 23.26 19.41
CA LEU A 113 20.10 24.37 18.55
C LEU A 113 21.01 25.34 19.32
N GLU A 114 20.67 25.70 20.56
CA GLU A 114 21.50 26.55 21.41
C GLU A 114 22.86 25.90 21.73
N SER A 115 22.93 24.57 21.80
CA SER A 115 24.20 23.84 21.95
C SER A 115 25.05 23.78 20.68
N LYS A 116 24.49 24.14 19.51
CA LYS A 116 25.12 24.08 18.19
C LYS A 116 24.93 25.40 17.43
N PRO A 117 25.66 26.47 17.77
CA PRO A 117 25.44 27.81 17.19
C PRO A 117 25.54 27.89 15.65
N ASP A 118 26.26 26.95 15.03
CA ASP A 118 26.39 26.85 13.57
C ASP A 118 25.17 26.19 12.88
N CYS A 119 24.28 25.58 13.66
CA CYS A 119 23.04 24.97 13.19
C CYS A 119 21.85 25.89 13.51
N LYS A 120 21.08 26.23 12.50
CA LYS A 120 19.87 27.08 12.62
C LYS A 120 18.58 26.32 12.33
N TRP A 121 18.68 25.02 12.13
CA TRP A 121 17.58 24.15 11.78
C TRP A 121 17.77 22.80 12.47
N SER A 122 16.72 22.33 13.15
CA SER A 122 16.66 20.99 13.70
C SER A 122 15.40 20.25 13.25
N ASN A 123 15.48 18.93 13.31
CA ASN A 123 14.35 18.03 13.17
C ASN A 123 14.50 16.89 14.19
N THR A 124 13.45 16.08 14.32
CA THR A 124 13.46 14.91 15.21
C THR A 124 13.08 13.65 14.44
N ASP A 125 13.23 12.48 15.06
CA ASP A 125 12.53 11.30 14.58
C ASP A 125 11.01 11.43 14.78
N PHE A 126 10.25 10.51 14.20
CA PHE A 126 8.79 10.50 14.23
C PHE A 126 8.24 9.08 14.20
N ASP A 127 7.05 8.92 14.76
CA ASP A 127 6.26 7.70 14.63
C ASP A 127 5.24 7.88 13.50
N ILE A 128 4.93 6.80 12.79
CA ILE A 128 3.99 6.79 11.67
C ILE A 128 2.64 6.26 12.16
N TYR A 129 1.58 7.01 11.91
CA TYR A 129 0.20 6.66 12.24
C TYR A 129 -0.64 6.54 10.97
N ASP A 130 -1.66 5.68 11.00
CA ASP A 130 -2.67 5.61 9.93
C ASP A 130 -3.81 6.62 10.15
N GLU A 131 -4.71 6.71 9.17
CA GLU A 131 -5.90 7.57 9.20
C GLU A 131 -6.91 7.26 10.32
N LYS A 132 -6.73 6.17 11.07
CA LYS A 132 -7.56 5.79 12.22
C LYS A 132 -6.88 6.11 13.55
N GLY A 133 -5.65 6.63 13.51
CA GLY A 133 -4.83 6.94 14.68
C GLY A 133 -4.15 5.70 15.25
N THR A 134 -4.00 4.64 14.45
CA THR A 134 -3.24 3.44 14.81
C THR A 134 -1.77 3.64 14.49
N LEU A 135 -0.89 3.32 15.44
CA LEU A 135 0.55 3.31 15.21
C LEU A 135 0.92 2.22 14.20
N VAL A 136 1.57 2.62 13.11
CA VAL A 136 2.05 1.76 12.02
C VAL A 136 3.52 1.40 12.20
N SER A 137 4.36 2.38 12.53
CA SER A 137 5.82 2.20 12.65
C SER A 137 6.38 3.21 13.64
N LYS A 138 7.37 2.81 14.45
CA LYS A 138 8.06 3.71 15.39
C LYS A 138 9.40 4.15 14.88
N ALA A 139 9.80 5.40 15.13
CA ALA A 139 11.11 5.93 14.77
C ALA A 139 11.42 5.75 13.27
N GLY A 140 10.64 6.40 12.42
CA GLY A 140 10.63 6.23 10.97
C GLY A 140 11.99 6.44 10.30
N PHE A 141 12.85 7.33 10.84
CA PHE A 141 14.21 7.50 10.36
C PHE A 141 15.16 6.44 10.94
N ALA A 142 15.20 6.27 12.27
CA ALA A 142 16.13 5.34 12.93
C ALA A 142 15.89 3.87 12.56
N ASN A 143 14.63 3.50 12.27
CA ASN A 143 14.29 2.15 11.82
C ASN A 143 14.37 1.96 10.30
N HIS A 144 14.78 3.00 9.56
CA HIS A 144 14.93 3.01 8.11
C HIS A 144 13.63 2.77 7.30
N THR A 145 12.45 2.99 7.90
CA THR A 145 11.18 3.01 7.13
C THR A 145 11.19 4.13 6.10
N ILE A 146 11.71 5.30 6.48
CA ILE A 146 11.94 6.43 5.58
C ILE A 146 13.40 6.86 5.75
N PRO A 147 14.21 6.94 4.67
CA PRO A 147 15.58 7.43 4.78
C PRO A 147 15.61 8.92 5.14
N LEU A 148 16.42 9.30 6.13
CA LEU A 148 16.72 10.70 6.43
C LEU A 148 17.66 11.26 5.36
N ALA A 149 17.25 12.36 4.73
CA ALA A 149 18.12 13.14 3.84
C ALA A 149 18.74 14.30 4.61
N ASP A 150 19.93 14.06 5.16
CA ASP A 150 20.67 14.95 6.07
C ASP A 150 21.71 15.86 5.36
N THR A 151 21.77 15.83 4.03
CA THR A 151 22.63 16.71 3.22
C THR A 151 21.89 17.27 2.00
N TYR A 152 22.43 18.36 1.44
CA TYR A 152 21.93 18.93 0.18
C TYR A 152 21.92 17.90 -0.96
N GLU A 153 23.03 17.18 -1.16
CA GLU A 153 23.18 16.19 -2.22
C GLU A 153 22.18 15.05 -2.09
N LYS A 154 21.98 14.52 -0.87
CA LYS A 154 20.98 13.48 -0.60
C LYS A 154 19.57 14.01 -0.85
N MET A 155 19.26 15.20 -0.35
CA MET A 155 17.96 15.85 -0.56
C MET A 155 17.66 16.00 -2.05
N LEU A 156 18.58 16.63 -2.79
CA LEU A 156 18.44 16.92 -4.20
C LEU A 156 18.38 15.65 -5.05
N ALA A 157 19.28 14.68 -4.83
CA ALA A 157 19.32 13.45 -5.62
C ALA A 157 18.08 12.57 -5.39
N THR A 158 17.58 12.50 -4.15
CA THR A 158 16.54 11.54 -3.79
C THR A 158 15.13 12.11 -3.71
N ARG A 159 14.97 13.44 -3.77
CA ARG A 159 13.75 14.13 -3.32
C ARG A 159 13.44 13.74 -1.87
N GLY A 160 14.47 13.92 -1.05
CA GLY A 160 14.57 13.38 0.30
C GLY A 160 13.53 13.92 1.27
N PHE A 161 13.60 13.44 2.51
CA PHE A 161 12.62 13.75 3.54
C PHE A 161 13.32 14.02 4.87
N THR A 162 12.94 15.11 5.53
CA THR A 162 13.35 15.45 6.92
C THR A 162 12.16 15.64 7.86
N MET A 163 10.94 15.30 7.40
CA MET A 163 9.68 15.38 8.13
C MET A 163 9.33 16.79 8.64
N ALA A 164 8.66 17.60 7.82
CA ALA A 164 8.44 19.02 8.08
C ALA A 164 7.74 19.34 9.41
N SER A 165 6.80 18.50 9.88
CA SER A 165 6.14 18.70 11.19
C SER A 165 7.03 18.45 12.41
N THR A 166 8.29 18.05 12.20
CA THR A 166 9.30 17.95 13.26
C THR A 166 10.22 19.17 13.32
N TRP A 167 10.15 20.10 12.36
CA TRP A 167 11.14 21.16 12.25
C TRP A 167 11.04 22.22 13.35
N LEU A 168 12.20 22.65 13.82
CA LEU A 168 12.41 23.91 14.53
C LEU A 168 13.50 24.69 13.78
N VAL A 169 13.19 25.90 13.32
CA VAL A 169 14.08 26.70 12.47
C VAL A 169 14.21 28.11 13.04
N ASP A 170 15.41 28.69 13.00
CA ASP A 170 15.62 30.12 13.21
C ASP A 170 14.67 30.93 12.31
N ARG A 171 13.92 31.86 12.92
CA ARG A 171 12.86 32.60 12.23
C ARG A 171 13.41 33.40 11.06
N ASP A 172 14.51 34.11 11.27
CA ASP A 172 15.05 35.01 10.25
C ASP A 172 15.61 34.20 9.07
N LEU A 173 16.25 33.06 9.34
CA LEU A 173 16.61 32.10 8.29
C LEU A 173 15.39 31.59 7.52
N MET A 174 14.30 31.21 8.20
CA MET A 174 13.08 30.76 7.52
C MET A 174 12.48 31.86 6.64
N LEU A 175 12.50 33.12 7.10
CA LEU A 175 12.03 34.27 6.32
C LEU A 175 12.92 34.58 5.11
N GLU A 176 14.23 34.34 5.22
CA GLU A 176 15.16 34.42 4.10
C GLU A 176 14.88 33.32 3.08
N VAL A 177 14.80 32.06 3.52
CA VAL A 177 14.51 30.89 2.67
C VAL A 177 13.15 31.05 1.96
N ASN A 178 12.14 31.57 2.64
CA ASN A 178 10.83 31.83 2.06
C ASN A 178 10.84 32.82 0.88
N GLN A 179 11.88 33.66 0.74
CA GLN A 179 12.00 34.59 -0.41
C GLN A 179 12.41 33.85 -1.70
N GLU A 180 13.01 32.67 -1.57
CA GLU A 180 13.50 31.86 -2.68
C GLU A 180 12.49 30.78 -3.13
N LEU A 181 11.37 30.65 -2.42
CA LEU A 181 10.39 29.60 -2.64
C LEU A 181 9.62 29.79 -3.96
N ASP A 182 9.59 28.76 -4.82
CA ASP A 182 8.65 28.71 -5.93
C ASP A 182 7.23 28.48 -5.39
N LEU A 183 6.40 29.52 -5.43
CA LEU A 183 5.01 29.45 -4.97
C LEU A 183 4.11 28.56 -5.85
N THR A 184 4.61 28.05 -6.98
CA THR A 184 3.90 27.15 -7.89
C THR A 184 4.39 25.69 -7.81
N THR A 185 5.34 25.42 -6.90
CA THR A 185 5.89 24.09 -6.64
C THR A 185 4.80 23.07 -6.31
N SER A 186 5.07 21.79 -6.61
CA SER A 186 4.22 20.69 -6.14
C SER A 186 4.51 20.29 -4.69
N ASP A 187 5.63 20.74 -4.14
CA ASP A 187 6.08 20.44 -2.79
C ASP A 187 6.91 21.60 -2.25
N ASP A 188 6.33 22.37 -1.34
CA ASP A 188 6.99 23.51 -0.69
C ASP A 188 8.17 23.02 0.16
N THR A 189 7.97 21.93 0.91
CA THR A 189 8.99 21.38 1.80
C THR A 189 10.25 20.98 1.04
N PHE A 190 10.14 20.47 -0.19
CA PHE A 190 11.30 20.10 -0.98
C PHE A 190 12.18 21.32 -1.31
N ASN A 191 11.57 22.44 -1.70
CA ASN A 191 12.30 23.71 -1.93
C ASN A 191 12.91 24.24 -0.64
N LEU A 192 12.10 24.31 0.43
CA LEU A 192 12.55 24.82 1.74
C LEU A 192 13.76 24.05 2.25
N GLN A 193 13.75 22.71 2.16
CA GLN A 193 14.88 21.87 2.60
C GLN A 193 16.15 22.15 1.79
N LEU A 194 16.03 22.28 0.46
CA LEU A 194 17.19 22.58 -0.40
C LEU A 194 17.81 23.94 -0.04
N GLU A 195 16.98 24.97 0.13
CA GLU A 195 17.42 26.31 0.51
C GLU A 195 18.00 26.36 1.93
N LEU A 196 17.45 25.57 2.87
CA LEU A 196 17.98 25.44 4.22
C LEU A 196 19.36 24.78 4.21
N PHE A 197 19.55 23.68 3.48
CA PHE A 197 20.86 23.01 3.38
C PHE A 197 21.94 23.88 2.72
N GLN A 198 21.55 24.84 1.89
CA GLN A 198 22.51 25.82 1.32
C GLN A 198 22.95 26.88 2.34
N ARG A 199 22.26 27.04 3.47
CA ARG A 199 22.50 28.10 4.46
C ARG A 199 22.88 27.60 5.85
N THR A 200 22.52 26.38 6.20
CA THR A 200 22.81 25.80 7.51
C THR A 200 22.86 24.28 7.45
N SER A 201 23.42 23.67 8.50
CA SER A 201 23.39 22.22 8.71
C SER A 201 22.17 21.83 9.54
N LEU A 202 21.69 20.60 9.35
CA LEU A 202 20.59 20.02 10.11
C LEU A 202 21.10 19.43 11.43
N ALA A 203 20.53 19.87 12.55
CA ALA A 203 20.70 19.22 13.85
C ALA A 203 19.58 18.19 14.08
N TYR A 204 19.92 16.90 14.10
CA TYR A 204 18.95 15.82 14.30
C TYR A 204 18.87 15.39 15.78
N LEU A 205 17.65 15.24 16.28
CA LEU A 205 17.32 14.56 17.53
C LEU A 205 16.77 13.17 17.21
N ASP A 206 17.39 12.12 17.74
CA ASP A 206 17.03 10.71 17.44
C ASP A 206 15.79 10.19 18.17
N GLU A 207 15.20 11.01 19.04
CA GLU A 207 13.94 10.70 19.72
C GLU A 207 12.73 10.98 18.81
N ALA A 208 11.78 10.04 18.79
CA ALA A 208 10.51 10.21 18.08
C ALA A 208 9.57 11.15 18.85
N THR A 209 9.44 12.40 18.40
CA THR A 209 8.64 13.42 19.11
C THR A 209 7.33 13.79 18.42
N VAL A 210 7.10 13.29 17.21
CA VAL A 210 5.93 13.62 16.39
C VAL A 210 5.27 12.34 15.88
N ALA A 211 3.95 12.33 15.85
CA ALA A 211 3.15 11.38 15.09
C ALA A 211 2.86 11.95 13.71
N TYR A 212 3.42 11.32 12.69
CA TYR A 212 3.13 11.60 11.28
C TYR A 212 1.93 10.77 10.82
N THR A 213 0.83 11.44 10.49
CA THR A 213 -0.40 10.76 10.05
C THR A 213 -0.39 10.56 8.54
N ILE A 214 -0.46 9.31 8.10
CA ILE A 214 -0.56 8.93 6.70
C ILE A 214 -2.03 8.87 6.30
N ASN A 215 -2.41 9.75 5.38
CA ASN A 215 -3.75 9.80 4.78
C ASN A 215 -3.68 9.44 3.28
N GLN A 216 -4.51 8.49 2.84
CA GLN A 216 -4.67 8.18 1.41
C GLN A 216 -5.36 9.34 0.69
N GLY A 217 -4.84 9.77 -0.46
CA GLY A 217 -5.38 10.89 -1.22
C GLY A 217 -4.85 12.28 -0.81
N SER A 218 -3.82 12.35 0.03
CA SER A 218 -3.09 13.59 0.32
C SER A 218 -2.32 14.10 -0.92
N ASP A 219 -1.82 15.34 -0.87
CA ASP A 219 -1.02 15.92 -1.96
C ASP A 219 0.28 15.15 -2.24
N SER A 220 0.83 14.49 -1.22
CA SER A 220 2.01 13.62 -1.33
C SER A 220 1.67 12.19 -1.76
N ARG A 221 0.38 11.78 -1.68
CA ARG A 221 -0.11 10.44 -2.06
C ARG A 221 -1.42 10.54 -2.86
N PRO A 222 -1.40 11.17 -4.05
CA PRO A 222 -2.59 11.28 -4.88
C PRO A 222 -3.00 9.92 -5.43
N THR A 223 -4.30 9.64 -5.40
CA THR A 223 -4.87 8.41 -5.98
C THR A 223 -5.04 8.48 -7.51
N ASP A 224 -4.96 9.68 -8.09
CA ASP A 224 -5.06 9.91 -9.53
C ASP A 224 -3.67 9.88 -10.19
N PHE A 225 -3.48 8.97 -11.14
CA PHE A 225 -2.22 8.78 -11.86
C PHE A 225 -1.75 10.04 -12.62
N ARG A 226 -2.65 10.80 -13.26
CA ARG A 226 -2.28 12.03 -13.98
C ARG A 226 -1.81 13.12 -13.02
N LYS A 227 -2.42 13.21 -11.83
CA LYS A 227 -1.94 14.10 -10.77
C LYS A 227 -0.56 13.67 -10.27
N LEU A 228 -0.35 12.36 -10.09
CA LEU A 228 0.94 11.79 -9.68
C LEU A 228 2.05 12.07 -10.70
N GLU A 229 1.78 11.82 -11.99
CA GLU A 229 2.70 12.08 -13.09
C GLU A 229 3.08 13.58 -13.15
N ARG A 230 2.09 14.47 -13.08
CA ARG A 230 2.34 15.93 -13.08
C ARG A 230 3.19 16.35 -11.88
N ARG A 231 2.94 15.80 -10.69
CA ARG A 231 3.75 16.05 -9.49
C ARG A 231 5.21 15.65 -9.74
N PHE A 232 5.46 14.45 -10.26
CA PHE A 232 6.83 13.99 -10.50
C PHE A 232 7.56 14.76 -11.60
N HIS A 233 6.88 15.20 -12.66
CA HIS A 233 7.46 16.10 -13.65
C HIS A 233 7.86 17.44 -13.05
N LYS A 234 7.01 18.04 -12.20
CA LYS A 234 7.35 19.28 -11.49
C LYS A 234 8.54 19.11 -10.56
N LEU A 235 8.57 18.03 -9.77
CA LEU A 235 9.71 17.75 -8.88
C LEU A 235 11.01 17.54 -9.67
N LEU A 236 10.95 16.91 -10.84
CA LEU A 236 12.11 16.81 -11.73
C LEU A 236 12.58 18.18 -12.21
N GLN A 237 11.65 19.03 -12.64
CA GLN A 237 11.97 20.40 -13.07
C GLN A 237 12.64 21.18 -11.93
N THR A 238 12.12 21.12 -10.70
CA THR A 238 12.75 21.71 -9.53
C THR A 238 14.17 21.19 -9.32
N GLN A 239 14.41 19.87 -9.44
CA GLN A 239 15.78 19.34 -9.30
C GLN A 239 16.73 19.94 -10.34
N LEU A 240 16.30 20.05 -11.61
CA LEU A 240 17.09 20.64 -12.68
C LEU A 240 17.38 22.12 -12.42
N GLU A 241 16.38 22.88 -11.99
CA GLU A 241 16.54 24.30 -11.63
C GLU A 241 17.53 24.49 -10.47
N TYR A 242 17.50 23.61 -9.46
CA TYR A 242 18.44 23.68 -8.33
C TYR A 242 19.86 23.22 -8.68
N LEU A 243 20.03 22.35 -9.67
CA LEU A 243 21.34 22.04 -10.23
C LEU A 243 21.96 23.28 -10.90
N ASP A 244 21.15 24.06 -11.62
CA ASP A 244 21.61 25.30 -12.25
C ASP A 244 21.80 26.43 -11.22
N LYS A 245 20.92 26.51 -10.21
CA LYS A 245 20.97 27.53 -9.15
C LYS A 245 22.21 27.36 -8.25
N TYR A 246 22.58 26.13 -7.95
CA TYR A 246 23.72 25.79 -7.08
C TYR A 246 24.70 24.84 -7.78
N PRO A 247 25.53 25.36 -8.72
CA PRO A 247 26.37 24.52 -9.59
C PRO A 247 27.57 23.86 -8.87
N ASN A 248 27.79 24.18 -7.60
CA ASN A 248 28.89 23.64 -6.80
C ASN A 248 28.52 22.38 -6.02
N ALA A 249 27.31 21.83 -6.23
CA ALA A 249 26.89 20.57 -5.60
C ALA A 249 27.86 19.42 -5.93
N ASP A 250 28.07 18.49 -4.98
CA ASP A 250 28.92 17.33 -5.23
C ASP A 250 28.22 16.31 -6.15
N PHE A 251 28.35 16.53 -7.46
CA PHE A 251 27.82 15.64 -8.50
C PHE A 251 28.32 14.20 -8.37
N LYS A 252 29.54 13.99 -7.86
CA LYS A 252 30.09 12.63 -7.69
C LYS A 252 29.32 11.91 -6.59
N GLU A 253 29.06 12.58 -5.46
CA GLU A 253 28.27 12.02 -4.38
C GLU A 253 26.81 11.78 -4.78
N MET A 254 26.17 12.75 -5.44
CA MET A 254 24.83 12.58 -5.99
C MET A 254 24.75 11.40 -6.97
N THR A 255 25.75 11.24 -7.84
CA THR A 255 25.78 10.12 -8.79
C THR A 255 25.89 8.77 -8.08
N LYS A 256 26.69 8.64 -7.02
CA LYS A 256 26.74 7.40 -6.22
C LYS A 256 25.38 7.09 -5.60
N ILE A 257 24.71 8.08 -5.02
CA ILE A 257 23.39 7.93 -4.41
C ILE A 257 22.37 7.44 -5.45
N LEU A 258 22.37 8.05 -6.64
CA LEU A 258 21.47 7.66 -7.72
C LEU A 258 21.77 6.26 -8.26
N LEU A 259 23.05 5.88 -8.38
CA LEU A 259 23.45 4.54 -8.82
C LEU A 259 23.02 3.45 -7.83
N ASP A 260 23.22 3.68 -6.53
CA ASP A 260 22.76 2.74 -5.48
C ASP A 260 21.24 2.59 -5.48
N ARG A 261 20.53 3.72 -5.61
CA ARG A 261 19.08 3.72 -5.71
C ARG A 261 18.60 3.00 -6.98
N ASN A 262 19.26 3.21 -8.13
CA ASN A 262 18.96 2.52 -9.38
C ASN A 262 19.18 1.02 -9.25
N ASN A 263 20.31 0.58 -8.69
CA ASN A 263 20.57 -0.84 -8.42
C ASN A 263 19.50 -1.45 -7.49
N THR A 264 19.07 -0.74 -6.46
CA THR A 264 17.96 -1.18 -5.59
C THR A 264 16.65 -1.31 -6.36
N TYR A 265 16.34 -0.36 -7.26
CA TYR A 265 15.16 -0.47 -8.12
C TYR A 265 15.27 -1.63 -9.10
N GLU A 266 16.42 -1.83 -9.74
CA GLU A 266 16.67 -2.96 -10.65
C GLU A 266 16.55 -4.29 -9.91
N ILE A 267 17.09 -4.40 -8.70
CA ILE A 267 16.89 -5.58 -7.83
C ILE A 267 15.40 -5.76 -7.52
N ARG A 268 14.64 -4.72 -7.18
CA ARG A 268 13.19 -4.84 -6.90
C ARG A 268 12.36 -5.17 -8.12
N LEU A 269 12.71 -4.67 -9.30
CA LEU A 269 12.06 -5.03 -10.56
C LEU A 269 12.45 -6.44 -11.02
N SER A 270 13.65 -6.89 -10.64
CA SER A 270 14.16 -8.24 -10.88
C SER A 270 13.73 -9.21 -9.78
N LYS A 271 13.24 -8.70 -8.63
CA LYS A 271 12.59 -9.53 -7.62
C LYS A 271 11.36 -10.10 -8.29
N PRO A 272 11.18 -11.41 -8.20
CA PRO A 272 10.00 -12.04 -8.70
C PRO A 272 8.72 -11.32 -8.24
N MET A 273 8.03 -10.65 -9.16
CA MET A 273 6.66 -10.15 -8.93
C MET A 273 5.80 -11.40 -8.74
N ASP A 274 5.22 -11.56 -7.54
CA ASP A 274 4.52 -12.75 -7.06
C ASP A 274 3.67 -13.40 -8.17
N SER A 275 4.16 -14.55 -8.66
CA SER A 275 3.48 -15.70 -9.31
C SER A 275 4.10 -16.25 -10.62
N LEU A 276 4.77 -15.45 -11.45
CA LEU A 276 5.28 -15.94 -12.76
C LEU A 276 6.78 -15.81 -12.95
N SER A 277 7.45 -15.17 -12.02
CA SER A 277 8.88 -14.86 -12.08
C SER A 277 9.75 -15.90 -11.35
N HIS A 278 9.11 -16.84 -10.64
CA HIS A 278 9.70 -18.09 -10.17
C HIS A 278 9.71 -19.19 -11.23
N ILE A 279 9.10 -18.97 -12.40
CA ILE A 279 9.20 -19.89 -13.54
C ILE A 279 10.68 -19.99 -13.93
N GLY A 280 11.26 -21.17 -13.78
CA GLY A 280 12.69 -21.37 -13.98
C GLY A 280 13.57 -21.26 -12.72
N MET A 281 12.99 -20.99 -11.54
CA MET A 281 13.67 -21.00 -10.24
C MET A 281 13.05 -22.01 -9.26
N GLU A 282 11.74 -22.27 -9.37
CA GLU A 282 11.03 -23.35 -8.66
C GLU A 282 11.06 -24.66 -9.46
N SER A 283 10.68 -25.75 -8.80
CA SER A 283 10.62 -27.08 -9.41
C SER A 283 9.33 -27.82 -9.10
N VAL A 284 8.83 -28.55 -10.09
CA VAL A 284 7.82 -29.59 -9.87
C VAL A 284 8.52 -30.79 -9.27
N THR A 285 8.09 -31.23 -8.09
CA THR A 285 8.68 -32.36 -7.36
C THR A 285 7.67 -33.48 -7.24
N ILE A 286 8.08 -34.69 -7.59
CA ILE A 286 7.27 -35.90 -7.52
C ILE A 286 7.86 -36.81 -6.46
N TYR A 287 7.07 -37.17 -5.46
CA TYR A 287 7.43 -38.11 -4.41
C TYR A 287 6.79 -39.46 -4.67
N PHE A 288 7.59 -40.52 -4.57
CA PHE A 288 7.11 -41.89 -4.74
C PHE A 288 6.87 -42.55 -3.37
N GLY A 289 5.61 -42.88 -3.07
CA GLY A 289 5.14 -43.50 -1.83
C GLY A 289 4.81 -44.99 -2.00
N ASP A 290 4.84 -45.73 -0.88
CA ASP A 290 4.38 -47.12 -0.79
C ASP A 290 2.91 -47.23 -0.33
N GLU A 291 2.41 -48.46 -0.15
CA GLU A 291 1.01 -48.74 0.23
C GLU A 291 0.62 -48.14 1.60
N ASP A 292 1.60 -47.81 2.44
CA ASP A 292 1.38 -47.17 3.74
C ASP A 292 1.45 -45.63 3.66
N ASN A 293 1.50 -45.04 2.46
CA ASN A 293 1.74 -43.62 2.20
C ASN A 293 3.05 -43.10 2.83
N THR A 294 4.05 -43.97 2.95
CA THR A 294 5.35 -43.58 3.47
C THR A 294 6.17 -42.96 2.33
N TYR A 295 6.42 -41.66 2.43
CA TYR A 295 7.31 -40.93 1.52
C TYR A 295 8.74 -40.92 2.08
N SER A 296 9.74 -41.09 1.22
CA SER A 296 11.15 -40.92 1.56
C SER A 296 11.75 -39.83 0.69
N GLU A 297 12.55 -38.93 1.29
CA GLU A 297 13.30 -37.90 0.55
C GLU A 297 14.27 -38.50 -0.47
N ASP A 298 14.67 -39.77 -0.29
CA ASP A 298 15.55 -40.50 -1.21
C ASP A 298 14.85 -41.00 -2.49
N ARG A 299 13.51 -40.87 -2.59
CA ARG A 299 12.71 -41.30 -3.75
C ARG A 299 11.88 -40.15 -4.33
N THR A 300 12.57 -39.20 -4.96
CA THR A 300 11.94 -38.07 -5.63
C THR A 300 12.43 -37.90 -7.07
N MET A 301 11.57 -37.32 -7.90
CA MET A 301 11.93 -36.80 -9.22
C MET A 301 11.60 -35.31 -9.26
N THR A 302 12.55 -34.49 -9.71
CA THR A 302 12.39 -33.05 -9.75
C THR A 302 12.67 -32.52 -11.15
N THR A 303 11.84 -31.61 -11.64
CA THR A 303 12.06 -30.88 -12.89
C THR A 303 11.78 -29.40 -12.69
N LEU A 304 12.43 -28.55 -13.49
CA LEU A 304 12.25 -27.10 -13.41
C LEU A 304 10.83 -26.71 -13.80
N LEU A 305 10.18 -25.85 -13.00
CA LEU A 305 8.84 -25.37 -13.26
C LEU A 305 8.84 -24.46 -14.51
N LYS A 306 7.96 -24.75 -15.47
CA LYS A 306 7.74 -23.93 -16.68
C LYS A 306 6.33 -23.34 -16.67
N LYS A 307 6.07 -22.40 -17.57
CA LYS A 307 4.71 -21.86 -17.76
C LYS A 307 3.71 -22.93 -18.21
N GLU A 308 4.17 -23.85 -19.07
CA GLU A 308 3.45 -25.02 -19.54
C GLU A 308 4.50 -26.11 -19.80
N ASP A 309 4.24 -27.33 -19.36
CA ASP A 309 5.12 -28.46 -19.61
C ASP A 309 4.36 -29.78 -19.72
N SER A 310 5.00 -30.75 -20.38
CA SER A 310 4.56 -32.14 -20.37
C SER A 310 5.77 -33.05 -20.37
N PHE A 311 5.86 -33.93 -19.38
CA PHE A 311 7.03 -34.79 -19.20
C PHE A 311 6.64 -36.16 -18.64
N SER A 312 7.52 -37.12 -18.85
CA SER A 312 7.34 -38.51 -18.46
C SER A 312 7.87 -38.76 -17.05
N ILE A 313 7.13 -39.54 -16.27
CA ILE A 313 7.44 -39.99 -14.92
C ILE A 313 7.59 -41.51 -14.97
N GLU A 314 8.79 -42.03 -14.71
CA GLU A 314 9.01 -43.47 -14.63
C GLU A 314 8.72 -43.91 -13.19
N ILE A 315 7.68 -44.72 -12.98
CA ILE A 315 7.24 -45.15 -11.65
C ILE A 315 8.16 -46.26 -11.14
N PRO A 316 8.91 -46.04 -10.04
CA PRO A 316 9.78 -47.07 -9.49
C PRO A 316 8.99 -48.26 -8.95
N LYS A 317 9.62 -49.44 -8.98
CA LYS A 317 9.07 -50.67 -8.40
C LYS A 317 8.69 -50.50 -6.93
N GLY A 318 7.49 -50.96 -6.58
CA GLY A 318 6.95 -50.87 -5.21
C GLY A 318 6.38 -49.49 -4.86
N THR A 319 6.08 -48.66 -5.86
CA THR A 319 5.32 -47.42 -5.69
C THR A 319 3.84 -47.72 -5.93
N SER A 320 2.97 -47.32 -5.00
CA SER A 320 1.51 -47.42 -5.15
C SER A 320 0.83 -46.04 -5.14
N VAL A 321 1.55 -45.00 -4.71
CA VAL A 321 1.04 -43.63 -4.64
C VAL A 321 2.15 -42.66 -5.08
N ILE A 322 1.78 -41.64 -5.84
CA ILE A 322 2.66 -40.50 -6.12
C ILE A 322 2.06 -39.21 -5.60
N ARG A 323 2.91 -38.32 -5.06
CA ARG A 323 2.56 -36.94 -4.70
C ARG A 323 3.27 -35.99 -5.64
N VAL A 324 2.51 -35.13 -6.31
CA VAL A 324 3.00 -34.10 -7.22
C VAL A 324 2.90 -32.76 -6.51
N ASP A 325 4.05 -32.16 -6.25
CA ASP A 325 4.18 -30.81 -5.71
C ASP A 325 4.48 -29.87 -6.88
N LEU A 326 3.53 -29.00 -7.26
CA LEU A 326 3.62 -28.21 -8.49
C LEU A 326 4.47 -26.93 -8.37
N SER A 327 4.59 -26.37 -7.16
CA SER A 327 5.44 -25.22 -6.82
C SER A 327 5.69 -25.16 -5.30
N GLU A 328 6.51 -24.21 -4.83
CA GLU A 328 6.65 -23.91 -3.40
C GLU A 328 5.68 -22.78 -2.98
N SER A 329 5.43 -21.84 -3.88
CA SER A 329 4.51 -20.71 -3.66
C SER A 329 3.05 -21.05 -4.02
N PRO A 330 2.05 -20.30 -3.51
CA PRO A 330 0.67 -20.37 -3.99
C PRO A 330 0.59 -20.14 -5.50
N SER A 331 -0.18 -20.96 -6.20
CA SER A 331 -0.21 -20.97 -7.67
C SER A 331 -1.51 -21.58 -8.21
N TYR A 332 -1.77 -21.32 -9.50
CA TYR A 332 -3.01 -21.68 -10.16
C TYR A 332 -2.71 -22.31 -11.51
N TYR A 333 -3.40 -23.39 -11.85
CA TYR A 333 -3.15 -24.16 -13.06
C TYR A 333 -4.45 -24.50 -13.77
N SER A 334 -4.36 -24.64 -15.10
CA SER A 334 -5.33 -25.33 -15.92
C SER A 334 -4.72 -26.62 -16.47
N ASP A 335 -5.59 -27.57 -16.83
CA ASP A 335 -5.21 -28.77 -17.58
C ASP A 335 -4.11 -29.60 -16.90
N VAL A 336 -4.13 -29.70 -15.57
CA VAL A 336 -3.24 -30.62 -14.83
C VAL A 336 -3.73 -32.04 -15.03
N GLU A 337 -3.03 -32.81 -15.85
CA GLU A 337 -3.39 -34.18 -16.20
C GLU A 337 -2.22 -35.13 -15.96
N LEU A 338 -2.50 -36.22 -15.25
CA LEU A 338 -1.62 -37.39 -15.19
C LEU A 338 -2.23 -38.48 -16.06
N ARG A 339 -1.44 -39.08 -16.96
CA ARG A 339 -1.86 -40.18 -17.82
C ARG A 339 -1.03 -41.44 -17.56
N ASP A 340 -1.68 -42.59 -17.50
CA ASP A 340 -1.03 -43.89 -17.37
C ASP A 340 -0.34 -44.33 -18.67
N SER A 341 0.33 -45.49 -18.63
CA SER A 341 1.02 -46.10 -19.77
C SER A 341 0.09 -46.45 -20.95
N ASN A 342 -1.22 -46.57 -20.70
CA ASN A 342 -2.26 -46.84 -21.69
C ASN A 342 -2.91 -45.54 -22.22
N GLY A 343 -2.53 -44.38 -21.68
CA GLY A 343 -3.06 -43.05 -22.03
C GLY A 343 -4.34 -42.65 -21.30
N ASN A 344 -4.79 -43.43 -20.31
CA ASN A 344 -5.96 -43.10 -19.49
C ASN A 344 -5.62 -41.98 -18.50
N VAL A 345 -6.57 -41.06 -18.27
CA VAL A 345 -6.40 -39.96 -17.32
C VAL A 345 -6.60 -40.47 -15.89
N CYS A 346 -5.61 -40.26 -15.03
CA CYS A 346 -5.65 -40.54 -13.61
C CYS A 346 -6.18 -39.31 -12.87
N SER A 347 -7.19 -39.50 -12.01
CA SER A 347 -7.70 -38.43 -11.14
C SER A 347 -6.95 -38.43 -9.80
N PRO A 348 -6.65 -37.25 -9.22
CA PRO A 348 -6.04 -37.20 -7.90
C PRO A 348 -7.03 -37.70 -6.83
N VAL A 349 -6.54 -38.51 -5.90
CA VAL A 349 -7.30 -38.96 -4.72
C VAL A 349 -7.28 -37.92 -3.60
N TYR A 350 -6.34 -36.98 -3.64
CA TYR A 350 -6.25 -35.86 -2.71
C TYR A 350 -5.64 -34.62 -3.37
N SER A 351 -6.11 -33.46 -2.96
CA SER A 351 -5.54 -32.14 -3.26
C SER A 351 -5.65 -31.25 -2.03
N ASN A 352 -4.65 -30.42 -1.75
CA ASN A 352 -4.75 -29.34 -0.75
C ASN A 352 -5.32 -28.04 -1.34
N GLY A 353 -5.62 -28.02 -2.64
CA GLY A 353 -6.27 -26.91 -3.33
C GLY A 353 -7.70 -27.22 -3.77
N ILE A 354 -8.36 -26.23 -4.35
CA ILE A 354 -9.67 -26.40 -4.98
C ILE A 354 -9.44 -26.93 -6.40
N VAL A 355 -9.98 -28.12 -6.67
CA VAL A 355 -9.92 -28.76 -7.99
C VAL A 355 -11.33 -28.80 -8.59
N THR A 356 -11.48 -28.23 -9.77
CA THR A 356 -12.66 -28.36 -10.64
C THR A 356 -12.24 -29.02 -11.95
N ASP A 357 -13.19 -29.30 -12.87
CA ASP A 357 -12.95 -30.10 -14.08
C ASP A 357 -11.61 -29.82 -14.77
N ASN A 358 -11.28 -28.54 -15.00
CA ASN A 358 -10.04 -28.14 -15.65
C ASN A 358 -9.16 -27.19 -14.84
N LEU A 359 -9.55 -26.79 -13.62
CA LEU A 359 -8.81 -25.80 -12.82
C LEU A 359 -8.31 -26.36 -11.50
N PHE A 360 -7.10 -25.96 -11.14
CA PHE A 360 -6.43 -26.35 -9.92
C PHE A 360 -5.94 -25.08 -9.22
N LEU A 361 -6.57 -24.73 -8.10
CA LEU A 361 -6.39 -23.46 -7.42
C LEU A 361 -5.80 -23.68 -6.04
N PHE A 362 -4.56 -23.25 -5.84
CA PHE A 362 -3.84 -23.41 -4.57
C PHE A 362 -3.55 -22.03 -3.97
N SER A 363 -4.39 -21.63 -3.02
CA SER A 363 -4.24 -20.34 -2.33
C SER A 363 -3.21 -20.36 -1.20
N GLU A 364 -2.80 -21.55 -0.76
CA GLU A 364 -1.76 -21.77 0.24
C GLU A 364 -0.45 -22.24 -0.43
N PRO A 365 0.72 -22.04 0.21
CA PRO A 365 1.99 -22.59 -0.26
C PRO A 365 1.98 -24.11 -0.35
N ASP A 366 2.97 -24.66 -1.06
CA ASP A 366 3.14 -26.09 -1.33
C ASP A 366 1.90 -26.79 -1.96
N PRO A 367 1.49 -26.43 -3.19
CA PRO A 367 0.45 -27.15 -3.94
C PRO A 367 0.72 -28.65 -4.06
N GLN A 368 -0.20 -29.50 -3.59
CA GLN A 368 -0.03 -30.95 -3.54
C GLN A 368 -1.20 -31.67 -4.23
N LEU A 369 -0.87 -32.60 -5.12
CA LEU A 369 -1.81 -33.55 -5.73
C LEU A 369 -1.31 -34.98 -5.49
N ILE A 370 -2.16 -35.84 -4.95
CA ILE A 370 -1.82 -37.25 -4.70
C ILE A 370 -2.61 -38.14 -5.64
N TYR A 371 -1.95 -39.09 -6.29
CA TYR A 371 -2.53 -40.06 -7.21
C TYR A 371 -2.18 -41.49 -6.78
N GLU A 372 -3.14 -42.40 -6.91
CA GLU A 372 -2.88 -43.84 -6.85
C GLU A 372 -2.34 -44.33 -8.20
N VAL A 373 -1.33 -45.20 -8.16
CA VAL A 373 -0.72 -45.81 -9.35
C VAL A 373 -0.77 -47.32 -9.24
N GLU A 374 -1.37 -47.98 -10.23
CA GLU A 374 -1.66 -49.42 -10.18
C GLU A 374 -0.60 -50.29 -10.87
N GLU A 375 0.19 -49.74 -11.80
CA GLU A 375 1.15 -50.50 -12.61
C GLU A 375 2.52 -49.81 -12.67
N GLU A 376 3.60 -50.61 -12.68
CA GLU A 376 4.94 -50.14 -13.03
C GLU A 376 4.93 -49.66 -14.49
N GLY A 377 5.39 -48.44 -14.75
CA GLY A 377 5.36 -47.90 -16.11
C GLY A 377 5.74 -46.44 -16.21
N VAL A 378 5.66 -45.92 -17.44
CA VAL A 378 5.88 -44.51 -17.73
C VAL A 378 4.55 -43.80 -17.76
N TYR A 379 4.37 -42.87 -16.83
CA TYR A 379 3.23 -41.97 -16.77
C TYR A 379 3.60 -40.64 -17.40
N GLN A 380 2.61 -39.86 -17.84
CA GLN A 380 2.83 -38.54 -18.42
C GLN A 380 2.07 -37.50 -17.62
N LEU A 381 2.79 -36.53 -17.04
CA LEU A 381 2.20 -35.38 -16.38
C LEU A 381 2.26 -34.18 -17.31
N SER A 382 1.15 -33.45 -17.44
CA SER A 382 1.08 -32.14 -18.09
C SER A 382 0.38 -31.13 -17.19
N TYR A 383 0.75 -29.86 -17.34
CA TYR A 383 0.10 -28.75 -16.66
C TYR A 383 0.31 -27.45 -17.44
N ARG A 384 -0.59 -26.48 -17.24
CA ARG A 384 -0.42 -25.09 -17.69
C ARG A 384 -0.70 -24.14 -16.53
N MET A 385 0.23 -23.25 -16.20
CA MET A 385 -0.01 -22.27 -15.14
C MET A 385 -0.88 -21.12 -15.65
N ILE A 386 -1.74 -20.58 -14.79
CA ILE A 386 -2.62 -19.43 -15.05
C ILE A 386 -1.94 -18.15 -14.55
N SER A 387 -2.04 -17.07 -15.33
CA SER A 387 -1.42 -15.78 -14.98
C SER A 387 -2.28 -15.02 -13.97
N ILE A 388 -1.70 -14.43 -12.92
CA ILE A 388 -2.46 -13.64 -11.93
C ILE A 388 -2.08 -12.15 -11.87
N ASP A 389 -1.01 -11.74 -12.54
CA ASP A 389 -0.41 -10.40 -12.43
C ASP A 389 -0.47 -9.60 -13.74
N ASN A 390 -0.89 -10.23 -14.84
CA ASN A 390 -1.02 -9.59 -16.15
C ASN A 390 -2.48 -9.59 -16.63
N PRO A 391 -3.27 -8.54 -16.33
CA PRO A 391 -4.66 -8.41 -16.79
C PRO A 391 -4.84 -8.46 -18.31
N SER A 392 -3.79 -8.17 -19.08
CA SER A 392 -3.82 -8.24 -20.54
C SER A 392 -3.65 -9.67 -21.07
N ALA A 393 -3.05 -10.57 -20.29
CA ALA A 393 -2.84 -11.96 -20.69
C ALA A 393 -4.18 -12.67 -20.96
N PRO A 394 -4.25 -13.56 -21.97
CA PRO A 394 -5.47 -14.31 -22.28
C PRO A 394 -5.88 -15.27 -21.16
N ASP A 395 -4.89 -15.81 -20.44
CA ASP A 395 -5.00 -16.73 -19.30
C ASP A 395 -4.99 -16.00 -17.94
N TYR A 396 -5.32 -14.70 -17.91
CA TYR A 396 -5.44 -13.97 -16.65
C TYR A 396 -6.55 -14.57 -15.79
N ILE A 397 -6.28 -14.84 -14.51
CA ILE A 397 -7.21 -15.51 -13.59
C ILE A 397 -8.56 -14.80 -13.50
N GLY A 398 -8.58 -13.46 -13.56
CA GLY A 398 -9.83 -12.70 -13.58
C GLY A 398 -10.66 -12.90 -14.84
N LYS A 399 -10.04 -13.18 -16.00
CA LYS A 399 -10.74 -13.53 -17.25
C LYS A 399 -11.24 -14.97 -17.21
N VAL A 400 -10.45 -15.89 -16.65
CA VAL A 400 -10.82 -17.29 -16.47
C VAL A 400 -12.06 -17.39 -15.59
N PHE A 401 -12.05 -16.79 -14.39
CA PHE A 401 -13.22 -16.78 -13.51
C PHE A 401 -14.41 -16.04 -14.11
N ALA A 402 -14.20 -14.95 -14.84
CA ALA A 402 -15.31 -14.27 -15.52
C ALA A 402 -15.98 -15.15 -16.58
N ALA A 403 -15.21 -15.96 -17.31
CA ALA A 403 -15.75 -16.92 -18.28
C ALA A 403 -16.55 -18.03 -17.60
N GLU A 404 -16.00 -18.65 -16.55
CA GLU A 404 -16.72 -19.71 -15.80
C GLU A 404 -18.01 -19.20 -15.15
N MET A 405 -17.99 -17.98 -14.59
CA MET A 405 -19.18 -17.35 -14.04
C MET A 405 -20.25 -17.15 -15.11
N LEU A 406 -19.87 -16.76 -16.33
CA LEU A 406 -20.78 -16.57 -17.45
C LEU A 406 -21.39 -17.92 -17.91
N ASP A 407 -20.59 -18.98 -17.98
CA ASP A 407 -21.05 -20.31 -18.35
C ASP A 407 -22.00 -20.91 -17.31
N CYS A 408 -21.70 -20.70 -16.02
CA CYS A 408 -22.61 -21.06 -14.93
C CYS A 408 -23.95 -20.31 -15.05
N GLN A 409 -23.94 -19.01 -15.32
CA GLN A 409 -25.15 -18.21 -15.52
C GLN A 409 -25.98 -18.70 -16.72
N ASN A 410 -25.32 -19.03 -17.83
CA ASN A 410 -25.99 -19.58 -19.01
C ASN A 410 -26.62 -20.95 -18.74
N SER A 411 -25.90 -21.83 -18.04
CA SER A 411 -26.39 -23.16 -17.66
C SER A 411 -27.59 -23.06 -16.71
N LEU A 412 -27.53 -22.16 -15.73
CA LEU A 412 -28.64 -21.90 -14.82
C LEU A 412 -29.89 -21.43 -15.57
N LYS A 413 -29.73 -20.51 -16.53
CA LYS A 413 -30.82 -20.01 -17.37
C LYS A 413 -31.45 -21.11 -18.22
N ASN A 414 -30.65 -22.03 -18.75
CA ASN A 414 -31.16 -23.17 -19.52
C ASN A 414 -31.96 -24.14 -18.63
N LEU A 415 -31.44 -24.47 -17.44
CA LEU A 415 -32.13 -25.29 -16.45
C LEU A 415 -33.45 -24.66 -15.99
N GLU A 416 -33.48 -23.34 -15.78
CA GLU A 416 -34.72 -22.61 -15.46
C GLU A 416 -35.76 -22.70 -16.59
N ALA A 417 -35.31 -22.59 -17.86
CA ALA A 417 -36.18 -22.74 -19.02
C ALA A 417 -36.74 -24.17 -19.15
N GLU A 418 -35.91 -25.19 -18.95
CA GLU A 418 -36.32 -26.60 -18.95
C GLU A 418 -37.30 -26.91 -17.80
N LEU A 419 -37.04 -26.37 -16.61
CA LEU A 419 -37.94 -26.50 -15.47
C LEU A 419 -39.30 -25.87 -15.76
N GLN A 420 -39.32 -24.69 -16.38
CA GLN A 420 -40.55 -24.00 -16.76
C GLN A 420 -41.33 -24.79 -17.82
N ALA A 421 -40.66 -25.27 -18.87
CA ALA A 421 -41.27 -26.11 -19.91
C ALA A 421 -41.85 -27.41 -19.31
N THR A 422 -41.13 -28.03 -18.37
CA THR A 422 -41.58 -29.23 -17.67
C THR A 422 -42.82 -28.96 -16.80
N LYS A 423 -42.86 -27.82 -16.08
CA LYS A 423 -44.03 -27.39 -15.30
C LYS A 423 -45.25 -27.16 -16.20
N GLU A 424 -45.05 -26.52 -17.36
CA GLU A 424 -46.12 -26.28 -18.33
C GLU A 424 -46.65 -27.58 -18.93
N ALA A 425 -45.76 -28.51 -19.30
CA ALA A 425 -46.14 -29.85 -19.75
C ALA A 425 -46.93 -30.62 -18.68
N TYR A 426 -46.44 -30.61 -17.42
CA TYR A 426 -47.13 -31.22 -16.29
C TYR A 426 -48.54 -30.63 -16.08
N ASN A 427 -48.65 -29.29 -16.06
CA ASN A 427 -49.92 -28.59 -15.90
C ASN A 427 -50.90 -28.91 -17.04
N THR A 428 -50.41 -29.04 -18.27
CA THR A 428 -51.22 -29.44 -19.43
C THR A 428 -51.78 -30.85 -19.28
N VAL A 429 -51.00 -31.79 -18.73
CA VAL A 429 -51.43 -33.17 -18.47
C VAL A 429 -52.48 -33.24 -17.37
N ILE A 430 -52.27 -32.59 -16.22
CA ILE A 430 -53.20 -32.67 -15.08
C ILE A 430 -54.52 -31.93 -15.33
N HIS A 431 -54.51 -30.89 -16.17
CA HIS A 431 -55.72 -30.15 -16.54
C HIS A 431 -56.36 -30.64 -17.84
N SER A 432 -55.79 -31.66 -18.48
CA SER A 432 -56.37 -32.32 -19.65
C SER A 432 -57.74 -32.93 -19.34
N ARG A 433 -58.73 -32.68 -20.22
CA ARG A 433 -60.07 -33.30 -20.16
C ARG A 433 -60.01 -34.83 -20.21
N ARG A 434 -58.97 -35.42 -20.81
CA ARG A 434 -58.77 -36.88 -20.87
C ARG A 434 -58.42 -37.50 -19.51
N TRP A 435 -57.79 -36.76 -18.61
CA TRP A 435 -57.42 -37.24 -17.26
C TRP A 435 -58.44 -36.85 -16.19
N THR A 436 -59.11 -35.70 -16.32
CA THR A 436 -60.12 -35.24 -15.36
C THR A 436 -61.45 -36.01 -15.40
N ILE A 437 -61.82 -36.60 -16.55
CA ILE A 437 -63.05 -37.40 -16.70
C ILE A 437 -62.93 -38.76 -15.97
N PRO A 438 -61.87 -39.56 -16.14
CA PRO A 438 -61.66 -40.79 -15.36
C PRO A 438 -61.62 -40.55 -13.84
N THR A 439 -60.99 -39.48 -13.35
CA THR A 439 -60.90 -39.21 -11.90
C THR A 439 -62.23 -38.78 -11.29
N LYS A 440 -63.06 -38.01 -12.01
CA LYS A 440 -64.44 -37.69 -11.58
C LYS A 440 -65.32 -38.94 -11.56
N ILE A 441 -65.21 -39.81 -12.57
CA ILE A 441 -65.94 -41.07 -12.63
C ILE A 441 -65.46 -42.02 -11.52
N LEU A 442 -64.17 -42.14 -11.25
CA LEU A 442 -63.60 -42.95 -10.16
C LEU A 442 -63.97 -42.41 -8.76
N LYS A 443 -63.99 -41.10 -8.55
CA LYS A 443 -64.52 -40.49 -7.30
C LYS A 443 -66.02 -40.73 -7.15
N PHE A 444 -66.80 -40.60 -8.23
CA PHE A 444 -68.23 -40.89 -8.23
C PHE A 444 -68.53 -42.36 -7.93
N LEU A 445 -67.71 -43.28 -8.43
CA LEU A 445 -67.82 -44.72 -8.16
C LEU A 445 -67.34 -45.11 -6.74
N ARG A 446 -66.40 -44.35 -6.14
CA ARG A 446 -65.95 -44.56 -4.75
C ARG A 446 -66.92 -44.04 -3.69
N ILE A 447 -67.77 -43.06 -4.00
CA ILE A 447 -68.78 -42.50 -3.08
C ILE A 447 -70.05 -43.40 -3.01
N ARG A 448 -70.17 -44.41 -3.90
CA ARG A 448 -71.31 -45.34 -3.95
C ARG A 448 -71.04 -46.74 -3.37
N LYS A 449 -70.09 -46.88 -2.44
CA LYS A 449 -69.94 -48.09 -1.63
C LYS A 449 -70.20 -47.80 -0.17
#